data_AF-A0A2S9GY81-F1
#
_entry.id   AF-A0A2S9GY81-F1
#
_cell.length_a   1.000
_cell.length_b   1.000
_cell.length_c   1.000
_cell.angle_alpha   90.00
_cell.angle_beta   90.00
_cell.angle_gamma   90.00
#
_symmetry.space_group_name_H-M   'P 1'
#
loop_
_entity.id
_entity.type
_entity.pdbx_description
1 polymer ?
#
loop_
_entity_poly.entity_id
_entity_poly.type
_entity_poly.pdbx_seq_one_letter_code
_entity_poly.pdbx_strand_id
1 'polypeptide(L)'
;MNSYGIYNATSGVINRIISTDQNNIALNVQAGESAIILLNDETDDKFYVSNGIITAYTSTELQLIATLPIGCIWSMPSRAVVDTAVMADIQARACAAINVKRDAVIAAFDQFTYNGVVYDGDVLAQANIQMTIDVITAGIPLPANFEWRASDNSMHPMAAADVISMNAARLVAQATLVFATYSTSWTLKAQINSATTRQQVEAITWSS
;
A
#
# COMPACT_ATOMS: atom_id res chain seq x y z
N MET A 1 37.45 31.91 -7.55
CA MET A 1 36.69 31.24 -6.47
C MET A 1 36.32 29.89 -7.03
N ASN A 2 36.72 28.81 -6.37
CA ASN A 2 36.55 27.45 -6.92
C ASN A 2 35.38 26.78 -6.20
N SER A 3 34.74 25.83 -6.88
CA SER A 3 33.80 24.92 -6.27
C SER A 3 34.55 23.74 -5.65
N TYR A 4 34.17 23.38 -4.43
CA TYR A 4 34.74 22.25 -3.70
C TYR A 4 33.64 21.29 -3.28
N GLY A 5 33.87 20.00 -3.51
CA GLY A 5 33.05 18.92 -2.98
C GLY A 5 33.60 18.53 -1.62
N ILE A 6 32.79 18.67 -0.57
CA ILE A 6 33.11 18.13 0.75
C ILE A 6 32.52 16.73 0.82
N TYR A 7 33.39 15.74 0.99
CA TYR A 7 33.04 14.34 0.90
C TYR A 7 33.45 13.57 2.15
N ASN A 8 32.71 12.50 2.46
CA ASN A 8 33.06 11.58 3.53
C ASN A 8 34.33 10.78 3.13
N ALA A 9 35.39 10.87 3.93
CA ALA A 9 36.68 10.29 3.58
C ALA A 9 36.67 8.75 3.51
N THR A 10 35.71 8.11 4.19
CA THR A 10 35.55 6.65 4.22
C THR A 10 34.69 6.14 3.06
N SER A 11 33.55 6.78 2.78
CA SER A 11 32.60 6.31 1.77
C SER A 11 32.84 6.93 0.39
N GLY A 12 33.49 8.09 0.32
CA GLY A 12 33.66 8.83 -0.93
C GLY A 12 32.44 9.65 -1.36
N VAL A 13 31.32 9.58 -0.64
CA VAL A 13 30.10 10.33 -0.96
C VAL A 13 30.35 11.82 -0.80
N ILE A 14 30.05 12.60 -1.84
CA ILE A 14 30.05 14.07 -1.76
C ILE A 14 28.79 14.47 -0.99
N ASN A 15 28.96 15.07 0.18
CA ASN A 15 27.85 15.43 1.07
C ASN A 15 27.31 16.83 0.76
N ARG A 16 28.18 17.72 0.25
CA ARG A 16 27.84 19.10 -0.06
C ARG A 16 28.86 19.71 -1.00
N ILE A 17 28.41 20.73 -1.72
CA ILE A 17 29.23 21.55 -2.61
C ILE A 17 29.28 22.98 -2.05
N ILE A 18 30.48 23.55 -1.97
CA ILE A 18 30.68 24.93 -1.51
C ILE A 18 31.56 25.70 -2.50
N SER A 19 31.37 27.01 -2.60
CA SER A 19 32.24 27.90 -3.37
C SER A 19 33.02 28.79 -2.41
N THR A 20 34.35 28.65 -2.41
CA THR A 20 35.23 29.41 -1.51
C THR A 20 36.63 29.58 -2.13
N ASP A 21 37.51 30.30 -1.45
CA ASP A 21 38.94 30.30 -1.78
C ASP A 21 39.66 29.11 -1.15
N GLN A 22 40.82 28.76 -1.71
CA GLN A 22 41.61 27.62 -1.24
C GLN A 22 42.11 27.80 0.21
N ASN A 23 42.30 29.02 0.67
CA ASN A 23 42.82 29.29 2.02
C ASN A 23 41.75 29.05 3.09
N ASN A 24 40.46 29.13 2.71
CA ASN A 24 39.33 28.96 3.60
C ASN A 24 38.69 27.56 3.55
N ILE A 25 39.19 26.64 2.72
CA ILE A 25 38.59 25.29 2.59
C ILE A 25 38.65 24.51 3.89
N ALA A 26 39.77 24.60 4.64
CA ALA A 26 39.96 23.87 5.88
C ALA A 26 38.95 24.25 6.97
N LEU A 27 38.40 25.47 6.92
CA LEU A 27 37.35 25.93 7.83
C LEU A 27 36.00 25.24 7.59
N ASN A 28 35.85 24.56 6.45
CA ASN A 28 34.61 23.94 6.01
C ASN A 28 34.65 22.40 6.03
N VAL A 29 35.80 21.79 6.37
CA VAL A 29 35.96 20.33 6.45
C VAL A 29 35.79 19.89 7.90
N GLN A 30 34.88 18.95 8.16
CA GLN A 30 34.67 18.39 9.49
C GLN A 30 35.48 17.10 9.69
N ALA A 31 35.51 16.60 10.94
CA ALA A 31 36.17 15.34 11.25
C ALA A 31 35.58 14.18 10.42
N GLY A 32 36.44 13.41 9.75
CA GLY A 32 36.02 12.32 8.86
C GLY A 32 35.65 12.76 7.44
N GLU A 33 35.77 14.05 7.13
CA GLU A 33 35.57 14.58 5.79
C GLU A 33 36.88 14.99 5.13
N SER A 34 36.82 15.20 3.82
CA SER A 34 37.89 15.79 3.02
C SER A 34 37.28 16.66 1.93
N ALA A 35 38.11 17.45 1.25
CA ALA A 35 37.68 18.35 0.19
C ALA A 35 38.42 18.05 -1.11
N ILE A 36 37.70 18.16 -2.23
CA ILE A 36 38.27 18.06 -3.58
C ILE A 36 37.73 19.20 -4.45
N ILE A 37 38.55 19.69 -5.39
CA ILE A 37 38.12 20.73 -6.33
C ILE A 37 37.19 20.09 -7.35
N LEU A 38 36.02 20.70 -7.56
CA LEU A 38 35.04 20.29 -8.56
C LEU A 38 35.15 21.13 -9.84
N LEU A 39 34.91 20.50 -10.98
CA LEU A 39 34.66 21.13 -12.27
C LEU A 39 33.16 21.50 -12.40
N ASN A 40 32.84 22.35 -13.38
CA ASN A 40 31.55 23.08 -13.47
C ASN A 40 30.28 22.21 -13.62
N ASP A 41 30.41 20.88 -13.78
CA ASP A 41 29.33 19.91 -13.95
C ASP A 41 29.34 18.76 -12.91
N GLU A 42 30.29 18.78 -11.97
CA GLU A 42 30.45 17.72 -10.97
C GLU A 42 29.53 17.96 -9.76
N THR A 43 28.38 17.28 -9.77
CA THR A 43 27.35 17.36 -8.71
C THR A 43 27.38 16.16 -7.76
N ASP A 44 26.88 16.34 -6.54
CA ASP A 44 26.85 15.35 -5.46
C ASP A 44 25.96 14.13 -5.75
N ASP A 45 24.95 14.30 -6.60
CA ASP A 45 24.05 13.23 -7.08
C ASP A 45 24.63 12.40 -8.23
N LYS A 46 25.71 12.85 -8.88
CA LYS A 46 26.30 12.21 -10.08
C LYS A 46 27.73 11.73 -9.90
N PHE A 47 28.43 12.22 -8.89
CA PHE A 47 29.84 11.94 -8.68
C PHE A 47 30.14 11.54 -7.24
N TYR A 48 31.21 10.78 -7.08
CA TYR A 48 31.78 10.41 -5.79
C TYR A 48 33.30 10.48 -5.87
N VAL A 49 33.97 10.44 -4.72
CA VAL A 49 35.43 10.43 -4.65
C VAL A 49 35.94 9.03 -4.36
N SER A 50 36.82 8.51 -5.22
CA SER A 50 37.49 7.22 -5.03
C SER A 50 38.99 7.42 -5.10
N ASN A 51 39.72 7.02 -4.05
CA ASN A 51 41.18 7.18 -3.98
C ASN A 51 41.67 8.60 -4.32
N GLY A 52 40.93 9.63 -3.89
CA GLY A 52 41.25 11.03 -4.16
C GLY A 52 40.93 11.51 -5.58
N ILE A 53 40.17 10.73 -6.36
CA ILE A 53 39.77 11.05 -7.73
C ILE A 53 38.26 11.15 -7.81
N ILE A 54 37.76 12.21 -8.44
CA ILE A 54 36.34 12.38 -8.75
C ILE A 54 35.95 11.36 -9.82
N THR A 55 34.94 10.56 -9.52
CA THR A 55 34.47 9.46 -10.34
C THR A 55 32.97 9.61 -10.53
N ALA A 56 32.51 9.54 -11.78
CA ALA A 56 31.08 9.56 -12.07
C ALA A 56 30.44 8.22 -11.67
N TYR A 57 29.22 8.28 -11.14
CA TYR A 57 28.35 7.12 -11.13
C TYR A 57 28.05 6.69 -12.56
N THR A 58 27.99 5.38 -12.79
CA THR A 58 27.55 4.83 -14.07
C THR A 58 26.05 5.10 -14.26
N SER A 59 25.58 5.11 -15.52
CA SER A 59 24.15 5.29 -15.81
C SER A 59 23.26 4.24 -15.12
N THR A 60 23.76 3.01 -14.98
CA THR A 60 23.07 1.93 -14.26
C THR A 60 22.92 2.24 -12.77
N GLU A 61 23.97 2.78 -12.13
CA GLU A 61 23.91 3.15 -10.72
C GLU A 61 22.96 4.31 -10.47
N LEU A 62 22.98 5.34 -11.34
CA LEU A 62 22.05 6.46 -11.25
C LEU A 62 20.59 6.02 -11.37
N GLN A 63 20.31 5.06 -12.26
CA GLN A 63 18.98 4.46 -12.35
C GLN A 63 18.60 3.73 -11.06
N LEU A 64 19.51 2.92 -10.50
CA LEU A 64 19.27 2.20 -9.24
C LEU A 64 19.02 3.16 -8.06
N ILE A 65 19.82 4.23 -7.95
CA ILE A 65 19.69 5.27 -6.92
C ILE A 65 18.33 5.97 -7.05
N ALA A 66 17.91 6.29 -8.28
CA ALA A 66 16.64 6.98 -8.54
C ALA A 66 15.41 6.09 -8.26
N THR A 67 15.56 4.77 -8.29
CA THR A 67 14.45 3.82 -8.11
C THR A 67 14.64 2.91 -6.89
N LEU A 68 15.30 3.39 -5.84
CA LEU A 68 15.52 2.61 -4.62
C LEU A 68 14.17 2.15 -4.02
N PRO A 69 14.01 0.84 -3.69
CA PRO A 69 12.85 0.38 -2.96
C PRO A 69 12.73 1.07 -1.60
N ILE A 70 11.50 1.19 -1.09
CA ILE A 70 11.26 1.81 0.23
C ILE A 70 12.06 1.08 1.31
N GLY A 71 12.88 1.86 2.03
CA GLY A 71 13.75 1.40 3.10
C GLY A 71 15.11 0.87 2.63
N CYS A 72 15.40 0.92 1.33
CA CYS A 72 16.73 0.68 0.82
C CYS A 72 17.51 2.00 0.65
N ILE A 73 18.83 1.93 0.82
CA ILE A 73 19.75 3.03 0.52
C ILE A 73 20.81 2.57 -0.47
N TRP A 74 21.37 3.51 -1.23
CA TRP A 74 22.61 3.28 -1.95
C TRP A 74 23.78 3.36 -0.96
N SER A 75 24.54 2.27 -0.82
CA SER A 75 25.65 2.20 0.12
C SER A 75 26.99 2.34 -0.60
N MET A 76 27.83 3.21 -0.06
CA MET A 76 29.21 3.41 -0.46
C MET A 76 30.15 3.01 0.69
N PRO A 77 31.33 2.43 0.43
CA PRO A 77 31.95 2.25 -0.89
C PRO A 77 31.53 0.96 -1.61
N SER A 78 30.62 0.15 -1.04
CA SER A 78 30.22 -1.13 -1.61
C SER A 78 29.51 -1.02 -2.96
N ARG A 79 29.01 0.17 -3.32
CA ARG A 79 28.30 0.46 -4.56
C ARG A 79 27.15 -0.52 -4.77
N ALA A 80 26.38 -0.71 -3.71
CA ALA A 80 25.30 -1.67 -3.67
C ALA A 80 24.08 -1.08 -2.95
N VAL A 81 22.90 -1.53 -3.38
CA VAL A 81 21.66 -1.27 -2.65
C VAL A 81 21.67 -2.08 -1.36
N VAL A 82 21.55 -1.40 -0.23
CA VAL A 82 21.46 -2.02 1.10
C VAL A 82 20.06 -1.81 1.63
N ASP A 83 19.39 -2.90 2.01
CA ASP A 83 18.12 -2.83 2.72
C ASP A 83 18.38 -2.44 4.18
N THR A 84 17.89 -1.26 4.55
CA THR A 84 17.96 -0.73 5.93
C THR A 84 16.61 -0.80 6.61
N ALA A 85 15.57 -1.29 5.94
CA ALA A 85 14.28 -1.45 6.55
C ALA A 85 14.35 -2.49 7.67
N VAL A 86 13.80 -2.13 8.82
CA VAL A 86 13.61 -3.08 9.90
C VAL A 86 12.50 -4.05 9.47
N MET A 87 12.71 -5.35 9.68
CA MET A 87 11.74 -6.40 9.29
C MET A 87 10.32 -6.11 9.82
N ALA A 88 10.23 -5.57 11.05
CA ALA A 88 8.97 -5.17 11.67
C ALA A 88 8.19 -4.13 10.82
N ASP A 89 8.88 -3.15 10.22
CA ASP A 89 8.24 -2.14 9.38
C ASP A 89 7.75 -2.72 8.05
N ILE A 90 8.51 -3.66 7.49
CA ILE A 90 8.13 -4.37 6.26
C ILE A 90 6.84 -5.16 6.52
N GLN A 91 6.80 -5.94 7.60
CA GLN A 91 5.64 -6.72 8.00
C GLN A 91 4.42 -5.84 8.32
N ALA A 92 4.62 -4.72 9.01
CA ALA A 92 3.55 -3.79 9.35
C ALA A 92 2.90 -3.19 8.10
N ARG A 93 3.69 -2.72 7.13
CA ARG A 93 3.18 -2.19 5.85
C ARG A 93 2.42 -3.26 5.06
N ALA A 94 2.95 -4.48 4.99
CA ALA A 94 2.27 -5.57 4.30
C ALA A 94 0.93 -5.93 4.98
N CYS A 95 0.89 -6.02 6.31
CA CYS A 95 -0.35 -6.24 7.06
C CYS A 95 -1.37 -5.13 6.83
N ALA A 96 -0.93 -3.87 6.75
CA ALA A 96 -1.79 -2.74 6.42
C ALA A 96 -2.38 -2.87 5.00
N ALA A 97 -1.58 -3.27 4.02
CA ALA A 97 -2.08 -3.54 2.66
C ALA A 97 -3.13 -4.66 2.63
N ILE A 98 -2.95 -5.73 3.41
CA ILE A 98 -3.95 -6.79 3.56
C ILE A 98 -5.26 -6.28 4.20
N ASN A 99 -5.19 -5.35 5.17
CA ASN A 99 -6.39 -4.71 5.72
C ASN A 99 -7.16 -3.94 4.64
N VAL A 100 -6.46 -3.12 3.85
CA VAL A 100 -7.08 -2.35 2.77
C VAL A 100 -7.79 -3.27 1.77
N LYS A 101 -7.17 -4.39 1.39
CA LYS A 101 -7.79 -5.36 0.48
C LYS A 101 -9.00 -6.07 1.10
N ARG A 102 -8.90 -6.52 2.36
CA ARG A 102 -10.02 -7.10 3.10
C ARG A 102 -11.22 -6.15 3.12
N ASP A 103 -10.99 -4.88 3.46
CA ASP A 103 -12.05 -3.89 3.61
C ASP A 103 -12.69 -3.58 2.24
N ALA A 104 -11.89 -3.52 1.17
CA ALA A 104 -12.40 -3.36 -0.19
C ALA A 104 -13.29 -4.54 -0.63
N VAL A 105 -12.93 -5.78 -0.33
CA VAL A 105 -13.74 -6.96 -0.67
C VAL A 105 -15.07 -6.96 0.09
N ILE A 106 -15.06 -6.63 1.39
CA ILE A 106 -16.29 -6.54 2.20
C ILE A 106 -17.20 -5.43 1.68
N ALA A 107 -16.62 -4.27 1.34
CA ALA A 107 -17.37 -3.12 0.82
C ALA A 107 -17.96 -3.38 -0.59
N ALA A 108 -17.39 -4.32 -1.35
CA ALA A 108 -17.87 -4.68 -2.68
C ALA A 108 -19.07 -5.63 -2.69
N PHE A 109 -19.64 -5.99 -1.53
CA PHE A 109 -20.87 -6.77 -1.47
C PHE A 109 -22.02 -6.01 -2.14
N ASP A 110 -22.52 -6.54 -3.25
CA ASP A 110 -23.44 -5.84 -4.16
C ASP A 110 -24.70 -6.63 -4.49
N GLN A 111 -24.68 -7.97 -4.38
CA GLN A 111 -25.78 -8.84 -4.78
C GLN A 111 -25.92 -10.07 -3.90
N PHE A 112 -27.12 -10.63 -3.86
CA PHE A 112 -27.40 -11.91 -3.21
C PHE A 112 -28.54 -12.66 -3.91
N THR A 113 -28.63 -13.98 -3.68
CA THR A 113 -29.67 -14.83 -4.28
C THR A 113 -30.71 -15.23 -3.24
N TYR A 114 -31.99 -15.12 -3.60
CA TYR A 114 -33.12 -15.62 -2.83
C TYR A 114 -34.13 -16.29 -3.78
N ASN A 115 -34.52 -17.54 -3.50
CA ASN A 115 -35.43 -18.33 -4.34
C ASN A 115 -35.06 -18.37 -5.83
N GLY A 116 -33.76 -18.43 -6.14
CA GLY A 116 -33.25 -18.48 -7.52
C GLY A 116 -33.24 -17.13 -8.25
N VAL A 117 -33.64 -16.04 -7.58
CA VAL A 117 -33.64 -14.67 -8.11
C VAL A 117 -32.49 -13.89 -7.47
N VAL A 118 -31.82 -13.04 -8.26
CA VAL A 118 -30.75 -12.17 -7.79
C VAL A 118 -31.33 -10.81 -7.40
N TYR A 119 -30.98 -10.32 -6.23
CA TYR A 119 -31.38 -9.02 -5.71
C TYR A 119 -30.16 -8.17 -5.41
N ASP A 120 -30.35 -6.85 -5.47
CA ASP A 120 -29.32 -5.89 -5.06
C ASP A 120 -29.10 -5.98 -3.55
N GLY A 121 -27.83 -6.04 -3.16
CA GLY A 121 -27.31 -6.14 -1.81
C GLY A 121 -26.41 -4.98 -1.42
N ASP A 122 -26.26 -3.96 -2.27
CA ASP A 122 -25.50 -2.75 -1.94
C ASP A 122 -26.06 -2.00 -0.72
N VAL A 123 -25.34 -0.97 -0.25
CA VAL A 123 -25.71 -0.22 0.96
C VAL A 123 -27.11 0.41 0.88
N LEU A 124 -27.52 0.91 -0.29
CA LEU A 124 -28.83 1.50 -0.47
C LEU A 124 -29.92 0.41 -0.45
N ALA A 125 -29.69 -0.71 -1.13
CA ALA A 125 -30.60 -1.84 -1.11
C ALA A 125 -30.76 -2.40 0.31
N GLN A 126 -29.68 -2.51 1.08
CA GLN A 126 -29.72 -2.90 2.50
C GLN A 126 -30.60 -1.97 3.33
N ALA A 127 -30.46 -0.65 3.15
CA ALA A 127 -31.29 0.33 3.85
C ALA A 127 -32.77 0.22 3.48
N ASN A 128 -33.08 0.02 2.20
CA ASN A 128 -34.46 -0.14 1.72
C ASN A 128 -35.12 -1.42 2.25
N ILE A 129 -34.38 -2.53 2.25
CA ILE A 129 -34.84 -3.81 2.82
C ILE A 129 -35.12 -3.64 4.31
N GLN A 130 -34.20 -3.03 5.05
CA GLN A 130 -34.35 -2.82 6.48
C GLN A 130 -35.54 -1.91 6.81
N MET A 131 -35.69 -0.79 6.09
CA MET A 131 -36.84 0.10 6.25
C MET A 131 -38.17 -0.63 6.03
N THR A 132 -38.25 -1.50 5.02
CA THR A 132 -39.46 -2.28 4.75
C THR A 132 -39.74 -3.28 5.87
N ILE A 133 -38.69 -3.90 6.42
CA ILE A 133 -38.82 -4.77 7.59
C ILE A 133 -39.31 -4.00 8.81
N ASP A 134 -38.84 -2.78 9.03
CA ASP A 134 -39.29 -1.95 10.15
C ASP A 134 -40.78 -1.61 10.02
N VAL A 135 -41.26 -1.30 8.80
CA VAL A 135 -42.68 -1.10 8.47
C VAL A 135 -43.51 -2.35 8.79
N ILE A 136 -43.06 -3.52 8.32
CA ILE A 136 -43.70 -4.82 8.60
C ILE A 136 -43.76 -5.08 10.11
N THR A 137 -42.65 -4.85 10.81
CA THR A 137 -42.52 -5.09 12.26
C THR A 137 -43.41 -4.16 13.09
N ALA A 138 -43.63 -2.93 12.61
CA ALA A 138 -44.57 -1.99 13.19
C ALA A 138 -46.05 -2.37 12.97
N GLY A 139 -46.33 -3.47 12.26
CA GLY A 139 -47.70 -3.93 11.96
C GLY A 139 -48.38 -3.12 10.85
N ILE A 140 -47.62 -2.33 10.09
CA ILE A 140 -48.14 -1.57 8.95
C ILE A 140 -48.22 -2.54 7.76
N PRO A 141 -49.42 -2.76 7.17
CA PRO A 141 -49.55 -3.67 6.04
C PRO A 141 -48.81 -3.12 4.82
N LEU A 142 -48.20 -4.02 4.06
CA LEU A 142 -47.67 -3.69 2.74
C LEU A 142 -48.82 -3.28 1.81
N PRO A 143 -48.56 -2.42 0.80
CA PRO A 143 -49.52 -2.10 -0.24
C PRO A 143 -50.12 -3.36 -0.88
N ALA A 144 -51.35 -3.26 -1.37
CA ALA A 144 -51.97 -4.33 -2.15
C ALA A 144 -51.11 -4.63 -3.40
N ASN A 145 -50.89 -5.92 -3.70
CA ASN A 145 -50.02 -6.39 -4.79
C ASN A 145 -48.58 -5.86 -4.68
N PHE A 146 -48.03 -5.79 -3.46
CA PHE A 146 -46.63 -5.42 -3.27
C PHE A 146 -45.69 -6.36 -4.04
N GLU A 147 -44.74 -5.74 -4.74
CA GLU A 147 -43.70 -6.41 -5.51
C GLU A 147 -42.34 -5.82 -5.13
N TRP A 148 -41.32 -6.66 -5.08
CA TRP A 148 -39.93 -6.24 -4.95
C TRP A 148 -39.22 -6.35 -6.30
N ARG A 149 -38.35 -5.38 -6.58
CA ARG A 149 -37.58 -5.37 -7.83
C ARG A 149 -36.27 -6.16 -7.66
N ALA A 150 -36.05 -7.15 -8.51
CA ALA A 150 -34.80 -7.90 -8.62
C ALA A 150 -33.71 -7.06 -9.31
N SER A 151 -32.46 -7.53 -9.28
CA SER A 151 -31.31 -6.80 -9.87
C SER A 151 -31.40 -6.69 -11.40
N ASP A 152 -32.13 -7.60 -12.04
CA ASP A 152 -32.45 -7.55 -13.48
C ASP A 152 -33.65 -6.65 -13.82
N ASN A 153 -34.16 -5.92 -12.83
CA ASN A 153 -35.36 -5.08 -12.88
C ASN A 153 -36.70 -5.83 -13.06
N SER A 154 -36.73 -7.16 -12.97
CA SER A 154 -37.99 -7.89 -12.91
C SER A 154 -38.71 -7.65 -11.57
N MET A 155 -40.04 -7.63 -11.59
CA MET A 155 -40.88 -7.41 -10.42
C MET A 155 -41.38 -8.77 -9.88
N HIS A 156 -41.15 -9.01 -8.60
CA HIS A 156 -41.52 -10.25 -7.93
C HIS A 156 -42.53 -9.97 -6.81
N PRO A 157 -43.74 -10.54 -6.86
CA PRO A 157 -44.70 -10.44 -5.76
C PRO A 157 -44.10 -10.92 -4.44
N MET A 158 -44.27 -10.12 -3.38
CA MET A 158 -43.77 -10.47 -2.05
C MET A 158 -44.81 -10.18 -0.97
N ALA A 159 -45.06 -11.18 -0.13
CA ALA A 159 -45.69 -10.98 1.16
C ALA A 159 -44.67 -10.51 2.20
N ALA A 160 -45.17 -10.04 3.35
CA ALA A 160 -44.31 -9.63 4.47
C ALA A 160 -43.31 -10.71 4.90
N ALA A 161 -43.74 -11.98 4.90
CA ALA A 161 -42.88 -13.12 5.23
C ALA A 161 -41.75 -13.35 4.20
N ASP A 162 -42.01 -13.05 2.92
CA ASP A 162 -41.02 -13.17 1.85
C ASP A 162 -39.93 -12.10 2.00
N VAL A 163 -40.30 -10.85 2.31
CA VAL A 163 -39.33 -9.77 2.55
C VAL A 163 -38.41 -10.09 3.73
N ILE A 164 -38.96 -10.64 4.82
CA ILE A 164 -38.16 -11.08 5.99
C ILE A 164 -37.20 -12.20 5.59
N SER A 165 -37.70 -13.19 4.84
CA SER A 165 -36.90 -14.34 4.39
C SER A 165 -35.82 -13.95 3.38
N MET A 166 -36.12 -13.00 2.49
CA MET A 166 -35.17 -12.39 1.56
C MET A 166 -34.04 -11.68 2.32
N ASN A 167 -34.36 -10.89 3.35
CA ASN A 167 -33.32 -10.26 4.17
C ASN A 167 -32.47 -11.28 4.94
N ALA A 168 -33.08 -12.37 5.42
CA ALA A 168 -32.31 -13.46 6.04
C ALA A 168 -31.32 -14.07 5.05
N ALA A 169 -31.71 -14.30 3.79
CA ALA A 169 -30.81 -14.77 2.73
C ALA A 169 -29.67 -13.76 2.46
N ARG A 170 -29.98 -12.47 2.39
CA ARG A 170 -28.96 -11.39 2.26
C ARG A 170 -27.96 -11.42 3.41
N LEU A 171 -28.43 -11.50 4.66
CA LEU A 171 -27.59 -11.54 5.85
C LEU A 171 -26.65 -12.75 5.84
N VAL A 172 -27.15 -13.93 5.43
CA VAL A 172 -26.33 -15.13 5.28
C VAL A 172 -25.25 -14.92 4.21
N ALA A 173 -25.61 -14.43 3.02
CA ALA A 173 -24.67 -14.17 1.94
C ALA A 173 -23.56 -13.19 2.36
N GLN A 174 -23.95 -12.08 2.99
CA GLN A 174 -23.02 -11.07 3.51
C GLN A 174 -22.11 -11.66 4.61
N ALA A 175 -22.66 -12.40 5.57
CA ALA A 175 -21.89 -13.01 6.63
C ALA A 175 -20.89 -14.06 6.10
N THR A 176 -21.30 -14.89 5.14
CA THR A 176 -20.42 -15.85 4.47
C THR A 176 -19.23 -15.15 3.81
N LEU A 177 -19.47 -14.07 3.04
CA LEU A 177 -18.41 -13.27 2.45
C LEU A 177 -17.48 -12.70 3.53
N VAL A 178 -18.03 -12.08 4.55
CA VAL A 178 -17.26 -11.44 5.63
C VAL A 178 -16.38 -12.47 6.34
N PHE A 179 -16.91 -13.63 6.74
CA PHE A 179 -16.13 -14.66 7.43
C PHE A 179 -15.03 -15.25 6.55
N ALA A 180 -15.32 -15.53 5.27
CA ALA A 180 -14.30 -16.01 4.34
C ALA A 180 -13.18 -14.96 4.17
N THR A 181 -13.55 -13.69 4.03
CA THR A 181 -12.61 -12.58 3.82
C THR A 181 -11.72 -12.36 5.06
N TYR A 182 -12.28 -12.42 6.28
CA TYR A 182 -11.48 -12.36 7.51
C TYR A 182 -10.55 -13.55 7.66
N SER A 183 -11.03 -14.76 7.37
CA SER A 183 -10.21 -15.97 7.39
C SER A 183 -8.98 -15.82 6.50
N THR A 184 -9.17 -15.42 5.23
CA THR A 184 -8.08 -15.11 4.29
C THR A 184 -7.14 -14.04 4.85
N SER A 185 -7.67 -12.94 5.39
CA SER A 185 -6.87 -11.87 5.99
C SER A 185 -5.97 -12.38 7.13
N TRP A 186 -6.50 -13.25 8.00
CA TRP A 186 -5.72 -13.82 9.11
C TRP A 186 -4.63 -14.75 8.62
N THR A 187 -4.93 -15.63 7.67
CA THR A 187 -3.94 -16.53 7.07
C THR A 187 -2.78 -15.76 6.45
N LEU A 188 -3.08 -14.74 5.63
CA LEU A 188 -2.03 -13.94 4.97
C LEU A 188 -1.18 -13.16 5.98
N LYS A 189 -1.78 -12.59 7.03
CA LYS A 189 -1.02 -11.90 8.08
C LYS A 189 -0.15 -12.84 8.91
N ALA A 190 -0.64 -14.05 9.18
CA ALA A 190 0.17 -15.06 9.85
C ALA A 190 1.41 -15.43 9.00
N GLN A 191 1.24 -15.57 7.68
CA GLN A 191 2.35 -15.78 6.75
C GLN A 191 3.33 -14.60 6.77
N ILE A 192 2.84 -13.36 6.71
CA ILE A 192 3.67 -12.14 6.75
C ILE A 192 4.50 -12.10 8.04
N ASN A 193 3.87 -12.37 9.19
CA ASN A 193 4.55 -12.36 10.48
C ASN A 193 5.58 -13.49 10.62
N SER A 194 5.40 -14.60 9.91
CA SER A 194 6.35 -15.73 9.89
C SER A 194 7.50 -15.56 8.90
N ALA A 195 7.39 -14.63 7.94
CA ALA A 195 8.42 -14.38 6.96
C ALA A 195 9.68 -13.79 7.60
N THR A 196 10.85 -14.29 7.20
CA THR A 196 12.16 -13.89 7.72
C THR A 196 12.96 -13.04 6.74
N THR A 197 12.42 -12.81 5.55
CA THR A 197 13.03 -12.01 4.49
C THR A 197 12.00 -11.09 3.85
N ARG A 198 12.47 -9.95 3.31
CA ARG A 198 11.65 -9.03 2.53
C ARG A 198 10.95 -9.73 1.36
N GLN A 199 11.70 -10.53 0.61
CA GLN A 199 11.21 -11.21 -0.59
C GLN A 199 10.05 -12.16 -0.26
N GLN A 200 10.10 -12.84 0.90
CA GLN A 200 9.00 -13.66 1.38
C GLN A 200 7.75 -12.81 1.71
N VAL A 201 7.93 -11.65 2.36
CA VAL A 201 6.80 -10.74 2.62
C VAL A 201 6.20 -10.22 1.32
N GLU A 202 7.04 -9.79 0.37
CA GLU A 202 6.61 -9.24 -0.92
C GLU A 202 5.93 -10.29 -1.82
N ALA A 203 6.23 -11.57 -1.65
CA ALA A 203 5.55 -12.65 -2.35
C ALA A 203 4.14 -12.94 -1.82
N ILE A 204 3.80 -12.51 -0.59
CA ILE A 204 2.48 -12.73 0.01
C ILE A 204 1.53 -11.65 -0.50
N THR A 205 0.58 -12.07 -1.33
CA THR A 205 -0.40 -11.17 -1.95
C THR A 205 -1.82 -11.68 -1.73
N TRP A 206 -2.78 -10.77 -1.76
CA TRP A 206 -4.19 -11.12 -1.78
C TRP A 206 -4.53 -11.63 -3.19
N SER A 207 -4.75 -12.93 -3.35
CA SER A 207 -5.22 -13.51 -4.61
C SER A 207 -6.60 -12.94 -4.95
N SER A 208 -6.73 -12.39 -6.16
CA SER A 208 -7.97 -11.84 -6.72
C SER A 208 -9.11 -12.84 -6.69
#